data_AF-A0A2K6LXE7-F1
#
_entry.id   AF-A0A2K6LXE7-F1
#
_cell.length_a   1.000
_cell.length_b   1.000
_cell.length_c   1.000
_cell.angle_alpha   90.00
_cell.angle_beta   90.00
_cell.angle_gamma   90.00
#
_symmetry.space_group_name_H-M   'P 1'
#
loop_
_entity.id
_entity.type
_entity.pdbx_description
1 polymer ?
#
loop_
_entity_poly.entity_id
_entity_poly.type
_entity_poly.pdbx_seq_one_letter_code
_entity_poly.pdbx_strand_id
1 'polypeptide(L)'
;METLSFPRYNVAEIVIHIRNKILTGADGKNLTKNDLYPNPKPEVLHMIYMRALQIVYGIRLEHFYMMPVNSEVMYPHLMEGFLPFSNLVTHLDSFLPICRVNDFETADILCPKAKRTSRFLSGIINFIHFREACRETYMEFLWQYKSSADKMQQLNTAHQEALMKLERLDSVPVEEQEEFKQLSDGIQELQQSLNQDFHQKTIVLQEGNSQKKSNISEKTKRLNELKLSVVSLKEIQESLKTKIVDSPEKLKNYKEKMKDTVQKLKTLNLEDQIESDESELKKLKTEENSFKRLMIVKKEKLATAQFKINKKHEDVKQYKRTVIEDCNKVQEKRGAVYERVTTINQEIQKIKLGIQQLKDAAEREKLKSQEIFLNLKTALEKYHDGIEKAAEDSYAKIDEKTAELKRKMFKMST
;
A
#
# COMPACT_ATOMS: atom_id res chain seq x y z
N MET A 1 -1.72 43.83 46.85
CA MET A 1 -2.64 42.88 46.19
C MET A 1 -1.80 41.87 45.44
N GLU A 2 -1.92 40.57 45.75
CA GLU A 2 -1.27 39.53 44.94
C GLU A 2 -1.79 39.61 43.49
N THR A 3 -0.93 39.95 42.55
CA THR A 3 -1.22 39.83 41.11
C THR A 3 -1.22 38.35 40.75
N LEU A 4 -2.38 37.70 40.84
CA LEU A 4 -2.54 36.31 40.44
C LEU A 4 -2.47 36.22 38.91
N SER A 5 -1.69 35.26 38.40
CA SER A 5 -1.44 35.05 36.97
C SER A 5 -2.58 34.34 36.23
N PHE A 6 -3.66 34.00 36.92
CA PHE A 6 -4.82 33.30 36.37
C PHE A 6 -6.13 33.76 37.03
N PRO A 7 -7.28 33.66 36.32
CA PRO A 7 -8.59 34.02 36.87
C PRO A 7 -8.96 33.19 38.09
N ARG A 8 -9.50 33.84 39.14
CA ARG A 8 -10.08 33.15 40.30
C ARG A 8 -11.58 32.95 40.11
N TYR A 9 -12.01 31.75 40.44
CA TYR A 9 -13.42 31.39 40.49
C TYR A 9 -13.94 31.50 41.92
N ASN A 10 -15.20 31.89 42.08
CA ASN A 10 -15.86 31.78 43.37
C ASN A 10 -16.18 30.31 43.69
N VAL A 11 -16.52 30.01 44.95
CA VAL A 11 -16.75 28.62 45.39
C VAL A 11 -17.87 27.93 44.61
N ALA A 12 -18.89 28.67 44.16
CA ALA A 12 -19.99 28.12 43.38
C ALA A 12 -19.51 27.64 42.00
N GLU A 13 -18.75 28.49 41.31
CA GLU A 13 -18.13 28.19 40.02
C GLU A 13 -17.13 27.03 40.15
N ILE A 14 -16.30 27.02 41.19
CA ILE A 14 -15.35 25.94 41.47
C ILE A 14 -16.07 24.60 41.56
N VAL A 15 -17.17 24.52 42.33
CA VAL A 15 -17.96 23.28 42.44
C VAL A 15 -18.49 22.84 41.07
N ILE A 16 -19.01 23.77 40.25
CA ILE A 16 -19.52 23.46 38.91
C ILE A 16 -18.40 22.90 38.01
N HIS A 17 -17.25 23.57 37.96
CA HIS A 17 -16.12 23.11 37.15
C HIS A 17 -15.59 21.75 37.61
N ILE A 18 -15.44 21.53 38.92
CA ILE A 18 -14.99 20.26 39.47
C ILE A 18 -15.97 19.13 39.12
N ARG A 19 -17.27 19.36 39.24
CA ARG A 19 -18.31 18.37 38.86
C ARG A 19 -18.28 18.01 37.38
N ASN A 20 -17.98 18.98 36.52
CA ASN A 20 -18.03 18.79 35.08
C ASN A 20 -16.73 18.20 34.52
N LYS A 21 -15.59 18.50 35.16
CA LYS A 21 -14.26 18.29 34.56
C LYS A 21 -13.33 17.38 35.36
N ILE A 22 -13.58 17.15 36.66
CA ILE A 22 -12.66 16.41 37.53
C ILE A 22 -13.34 15.19 38.17
N LEU A 23 -14.45 15.41 38.89
CA LEU A 23 -15.19 14.34 39.55
C LEU A 23 -16.24 13.73 38.62
N THR A 24 -16.63 12.49 38.88
CA THR A 24 -17.56 11.72 38.05
C THR A 24 -18.62 11.04 38.92
N GLY A 25 -19.83 10.84 38.40
CA GLY A 25 -20.86 10.04 39.06
C GLY A 25 -21.29 10.60 40.42
N ALA A 26 -21.33 9.73 41.44
CA ALA A 26 -21.76 10.08 42.79
C ALA A 26 -20.84 11.12 43.45
N ASP A 27 -19.52 11.01 43.25
CA ASP A 27 -18.53 11.92 43.85
C ASP A 27 -18.77 13.38 43.44
N GLY A 28 -19.11 13.60 42.17
CA GLY A 28 -19.47 14.94 41.68
C GLY A 28 -20.82 15.42 42.21
N LYS A 29 -21.84 14.56 42.21
CA LYS A 29 -23.18 14.93 42.69
C LYS A 29 -23.17 15.32 44.17
N ASN A 30 -22.36 14.63 44.98
CA ASN A 30 -22.28 14.83 46.42
C ASN A 30 -21.42 16.04 46.81
N LEU A 31 -20.52 16.52 45.94
CA LEU A 31 -19.69 17.70 46.21
C LEU A 31 -20.56 18.95 46.35
N THR A 32 -20.50 19.65 47.47
CA THR A 32 -21.23 20.89 47.74
C THR A 32 -20.30 22.05 48.07
N LYS A 33 -20.84 23.28 48.13
CA LYS A 33 -20.05 24.48 48.54
C LYS A 33 -19.50 24.34 49.96
N ASN A 34 -20.26 23.71 50.85
CA ASN A 34 -19.92 23.56 52.26
C ASN A 34 -18.72 22.62 52.48
N ASP A 35 -18.41 21.78 51.49
CA ASP A 35 -17.24 20.91 51.54
C ASP A 35 -15.93 21.65 51.23
N LEU A 36 -16.02 22.87 50.66
CA LEU A 36 -14.89 23.70 50.24
C LEU A 36 -14.80 25.04 50.97
N TYR A 37 -15.88 25.52 51.59
CA TYR A 37 -15.94 26.80 52.31
C TYR A 37 -17.05 26.78 53.37
N PRO A 38 -16.84 27.39 54.56
CA PRO A 38 -15.65 28.11 55.01
C PRO A 38 -14.51 27.20 55.49
N ASN A 39 -14.82 25.94 55.81
CA ASN A 39 -13.86 24.95 56.30
C ASN A 39 -13.78 23.81 55.28
N PRO A 40 -12.75 23.78 54.41
CA PRO A 40 -12.59 22.72 53.43
C PRO A 40 -12.39 21.36 54.11
N LYS A 41 -13.07 20.32 53.62
CA LYS A 41 -12.91 18.95 54.12
C LYS A 41 -11.67 18.30 53.48
N PRO A 42 -10.65 17.89 54.26
CA PRO A 42 -9.42 17.31 53.72
C PRO A 42 -9.67 16.12 52.80
N GLU A 43 -10.61 15.24 53.14
CA GLU A 43 -10.92 14.01 52.40
C GLU A 43 -11.50 14.32 51.02
N VAL A 44 -12.33 15.37 50.92
CA VAL A 44 -12.90 15.84 49.66
C VAL A 44 -11.80 16.44 48.78
N LEU A 45 -10.85 17.19 49.37
CA LEU A 45 -9.71 17.74 48.64
C LEU A 45 -8.74 16.66 48.16
N HIS A 46 -8.45 15.66 48.98
CA HIS A 46 -7.67 14.48 48.57
C HIS A 46 -8.26 13.85 47.32
N MET A 47 -9.56 13.60 47.32
CA MET A 47 -10.26 13.04 46.16
C MET A 47 -10.13 13.95 44.93
N ILE A 48 -10.40 15.25 45.06
CA ILE A 48 -10.31 16.20 43.94
C ILE A 48 -8.88 16.25 43.36
N TYR A 49 -7.87 16.37 44.20
CA TYR A 49 -6.47 16.45 43.77
C TYR A 49 -6.00 15.14 43.14
N MET A 50 -6.31 13.99 43.73
CA MET A 50 -6.01 12.69 43.14
C MET A 50 -6.66 12.58 41.76
N ARG A 51 -7.96 12.87 41.62
CA ARG A 51 -8.67 12.82 40.34
C ARG A 51 -8.07 13.76 39.30
N ALA A 52 -7.66 14.97 39.69
CA ALA A 52 -6.97 15.90 38.80
C ALA A 52 -5.65 15.30 38.27
N LEU A 53 -4.82 14.72 39.14
CA LEU A 53 -3.57 14.08 38.76
C LEU A 53 -3.79 12.86 37.84
N GLN A 54 -4.82 12.06 38.09
CA GLN A 54 -5.20 10.96 37.20
C GLN A 54 -5.55 11.46 35.79
N ILE A 55 -6.28 12.58 35.68
CA ILE A 55 -6.66 13.18 34.40
C ILE A 55 -5.46 13.75 33.65
N VAL A 56 -4.57 14.44 34.36
CA VAL A 56 -3.46 15.17 33.75
C VAL A 56 -2.32 14.22 33.38
N TYR A 57 -1.92 13.34 34.29
CA TYR A 57 -0.75 12.47 34.13
C TYR A 57 -1.09 11.02 33.76
N GLY A 58 -2.38 10.63 33.76
CA GLY A 58 -2.77 9.24 33.49
C GLY A 58 -2.37 8.27 34.61
N ILE A 59 -2.15 8.78 35.83
CA ILE A 59 -1.81 7.98 37.00
C ILE A 59 -3.04 7.18 37.44
N ARG A 60 -2.88 5.90 37.81
CA ARG A 60 -3.91 5.06 38.43
C ARG A 60 -3.89 5.17 39.96
N LEU A 61 -5.00 4.77 40.61
CA LEU A 61 -5.12 4.80 42.08
C LEU A 61 -3.98 4.06 42.78
N GLU A 62 -3.61 2.88 42.28
CA GLU A 62 -2.52 2.04 42.81
C GLU A 62 -1.17 2.77 42.94
N HIS A 63 -0.88 3.75 42.07
CA HIS A 63 0.39 4.49 42.14
C HIS A 63 0.47 5.36 43.40
N PHE A 64 -0.66 5.78 43.97
CA PHE A 64 -0.68 6.51 45.23
C PHE A 64 -0.33 5.61 46.43
N TYR A 65 -0.41 4.29 46.27
CA TYR A 65 -0.07 3.30 47.30
C TYR A 65 1.32 2.66 47.08
N MET A 66 2.12 3.18 46.14
CA MET A 66 3.47 2.68 45.92
C MET A 66 4.43 3.18 47.00
N MET A 67 5.19 2.25 47.59
CA MET A 67 6.22 2.57 48.57
C MET A 67 7.56 2.86 47.86
N PRO A 68 8.29 3.92 48.25
CA PRO A 68 9.61 4.16 47.68
C PRO A 68 10.58 3.01 48.00
N VAL A 69 11.37 2.61 47.00
CA VAL A 69 12.26 1.44 47.10
C VAL A 69 13.34 1.59 48.18
N ASN A 70 13.73 2.83 48.49
CA ASN A 70 14.77 3.14 49.49
C ASN A 70 14.19 3.43 50.89
N SER A 71 12.92 3.09 51.15
CA SER A 71 12.29 3.27 52.46
C SER A 71 12.58 2.07 53.36
N GLU A 72 13.56 2.18 54.24
CA GLU A 72 13.83 1.19 55.29
C GLU A 72 12.81 1.32 56.44
N VAL A 73 11.57 0.89 56.20
CA VAL A 73 10.51 0.84 57.21
C VAL A 73 10.38 -0.57 57.79
N MET A 74 10.45 -0.67 59.12
CA MET A 74 10.38 -1.95 59.85
C MET A 74 9.05 -2.71 59.63
N TYR A 75 7.95 -1.97 59.41
CA TYR A 75 6.61 -2.53 59.20
C TYR A 75 5.89 -1.84 58.02
N PRO A 76 6.12 -2.30 56.77
CA PRO A 76 5.56 -1.67 55.57
C PRO A 76 4.04 -1.56 55.54
N HIS A 77 3.32 -2.56 56.07
CA HIS A 77 1.85 -2.60 56.08
C HIS A 77 1.22 -1.46 56.91
N LEU A 78 1.93 -0.95 57.92
CA LEU A 78 1.44 0.19 58.71
C LEU A 78 1.51 1.52 57.93
N MET A 79 2.27 1.56 56.84
CA MET A 79 2.44 2.77 56.02
C MET A 79 1.33 2.92 54.97
N GLU A 80 0.51 1.89 54.74
CA GLU A 80 -0.50 1.89 53.67
C GLU A 80 -1.48 3.08 53.76
N GLY A 81 -1.84 3.50 54.97
CA GLY A 81 -2.68 4.68 55.20
C GLY A 81 -1.98 6.02 54.92
N PHE A 82 -0.64 6.06 55.01
CA PHE A 82 0.17 7.27 54.80
C PHE A 82 0.64 7.43 53.35
N LEU A 83 0.84 6.32 52.63
CA LEU A 83 1.35 6.34 51.25
C LEU A 83 0.53 7.24 50.30
N PRO A 84 -0.83 7.21 50.32
CA PRO A 84 -1.62 8.08 49.45
C PRO A 84 -1.37 9.56 49.70
N PHE A 85 -1.21 9.95 50.96
CA PHE A 85 -0.88 11.33 51.33
C PHE A 85 0.53 11.71 50.84
N SER A 86 1.54 10.88 51.15
CA SER A 86 2.93 11.14 50.77
C SER A 86 3.10 11.27 49.26
N ASN A 87 2.53 10.31 48.51
CA ASN A 87 2.57 10.32 47.06
C ASN A 87 1.76 11.49 46.50
N LEU A 88 0.61 11.83 47.09
CA LEU A 88 -0.18 12.98 46.64
C LEU A 88 0.60 14.28 46.75
N VAL A 89 1.25 14.54 47.89
CA VAL A 89 2.11 15.72 48.09
C VAL A 89 3.20 15.77 47.03
N THR A 90 3.92 14.65 46.83
CA THR A 90 5.00 14.55 45.85
C THR A 90 4.54 14.91 44.42
N HIS A 91 3.36 14.45 44.02
CA HIS A 91 2.81 14.76 42.70
C HIS A 91 2.29 16.20 42.61
N LEU A 92 1.71 16.74 43.68
CA LEU A 92 1.23 18.12 43.73
C LEU A 92 2.37 19.14 43.70
N ASP A 93 3.51 18.85 44.31
CA ASP A 93 4.72 19.68 44.23
C ASP A 93 5.18 19.89 42.78
N SER A 94 4.99 18.89 41.92
CA SER A 94 5.29 18.98 40.48
C SER A 94 4.15 19.62 39.69
N PHE A 95 2.90 19.30 40.03
CA PHE A 95 1.72 19.70 39.25
C PHE A 95 1.27 21.15 39.49
N LEU A 96 1.29 21.61 40.73
CA LEU A 96 0.78 22.94 41.08
C LEU A 96 1.59 24.09 40.46
N PRO A 97 2.93 23.99 40.31
CA PRO A 97 3.69 24.98 39.55
C PRO A 97 3.24 25.10 38.08
N ILE A 98 2.85 23.99 37.44
CA ILE A 98 2.28 24.00 36.08
C ILE A 98 0.94 24.76 36.07
N CYS A 99 0.16 24.62 37.15
CA CYS A 99 -1.06 25.37 37.40
C CYS A 99 -0.83 26.80 37.92
N ARG A 100 0.43 27.28 37.90
CA ARG A 100 0.88 28.61 38.37
C ARG A 100 0.72 28.85 39.88
N VAL A 101 0.76 27.78 40.67
CA VAL A 101 0.76 27.80 42.13
C VAL A 101 2.12 27.30 42.63
N ASN A 102 2.94 28.19 43.18
CA ASN A 102 4.32 27.88 43.58
C ASN A 102 4.52 27.80 45.10
N ASP A 103 3.50 28.14 45.89
CA ASP A 103 3.58 28.26 47.35
C ASP A 103 2.75 27.17 48.06
N PHE A 104 2.68 25.98 47.46
CA PHE A 104 2.01 24.82 48.06
C PHE A 104 2.83 24.24 49.21
N GLU A 105 2.14 23.83 50.28
CA GLU A 105 2.73 23.23 51.47
C GLU A 105 1.95 21.97 51.87
N THR A 106 2.59 21.05 52.61
CA THR A 106 1.92 19.84 53.14
C THR A 106 0.71 20.17 54.02
N ALA A 107 0.75 21.32 54.71
CA ALA A 107 -0.35 21.83 55.52
C ALA A 107 -1.62 22.13 54.70
N ASP A 108 -1.51 22.41 53.39
CA ASP A 108 -2.67 22.66 52.53
C ASP A 108 -3.50 21.41 52.25
N ILE A 109 -2.94 20.24 52.56
CA ILE A 109 -3.58 18.94 52.46
C ILE A 109 -4.13 18.51 53.82
N LEU A 110 -3.31 18.60 54.87
CA LEU A 110 -3.69 18.18 56.22
C LEU A 110 -4.67 19.16 56.89
N CYS A 111 -4.45 20.47 56.72
CA CYS A 111 -5.16 21.54 57.40
C CYS A 111 -5.57 22.65 56.41
N PRO A 112 -6.46 22.35 55.45
CA PRO A 112 -6.76 23.23 54.33
C PRO A 112 -7.43 24.54 54.76
N LYS A 113 -7.02 25.66 54.15
CA LYS A 113 -7.60 26.99 54.38
C LYS A 113 -8.43 27.45 53.18
N ALA A 114 -9.69 27.80 53.39
CA ALA A 114 -10.66 28.16 52.34
C ALA A 114 -10.11 29.05 51.21
N LYS A 115 -9.47 30.18 51.55
CA LYS A 115 -8.94 31.12 50.54
C LYS A 115 -7.81 30.52 49.71
N ARG A 116 -6.92 29.73 50.34
CA ARG A 116 -5.79 29.06 49.66
C ARG A 116 -6.30 27.92 48.77
N THR A 117 -7.16 27.07 49.31
CA THR A 117 -7.81 25.98 48.57
C THR A 117 -8.54 26.49 47.33
N SER A 118 -9.34 27.56 47.45
CA SER A 118 -10.03 28.17 46.31
C SER A 118 -9.07 28.68 45.23
N ARG A 119 -7.90 29.22 45.61
CA ARG A 119 -6.83 29.61 44.66
C ARG A 119 -6.32 28.40 43.89
N PHE A 120 -6.00 27.32 44.60
CA PHE A 120 -5.37 26.14 44.02
C PHE A 120 -6.32 25.45 43.05
N LEU A 121 -7.56 25.26 43.47
CA LEU A 121 -8.60 24.70 42.61
C LEU A 121 -8.83 25.59 41.38
N SER A 122 -8.79 26.92 41.52
CA SER A 122 -8.88 27.81 40.35
C SER A 122 -7.70 27.63 39.37
N GLY A 123 -6.48 27.49 39.87
CA GLY A 123 -5.30 27.21 39.04
C GLY A 123 -5.43 25.90 38.26
N ILE A 124 -5.85 24.83 38.96
CA ILE A 124 -6.07 23.51 38.36
C ILE A 124 -7.15 23.57 37.28
N ILE A 125 -8.30 24.20 37.56
CA ILE A 125 -9.41 24.34 36.61
C ILE A 125 -8.93 25.07 35.34
N ASN A 126 -8.20 26.18 35.49
CA ASN A 126 -7.66 26.93 34.35
C ASN A 126 -6.70 26.08 33.51
N PHE A 127 -5.82 25.31 34.15
CA PHE A 127 -4.93 24.39 33.42
C PHE A 127 -5.71 23.32 32.67
N ILE A 128 -6.75 22.74 33.28
CA ILE A 128 -7.58 21.73 32.63
C ILE A 128 -8.28 22.30 31.39
N HIS A 129 -8.85 23.51 31.47
CA HIS A 129 -9.45 24.17 30.30
C HIS A 129 -8.41 24.40 29.19
N PHE A 130 -7.22 24.89 29.53
CA PHE A 130 -6.14 25.09 28.57
C PHE A 130 -5.72 23.77 27.90
N ARG A 131 -5.55 22.70 28.69
CA ARG A 131 -5.22 21.37 28.18
C ARG A 131 -6.31 20.83 27.25
N GLU A 132 -7.58 21.02 27.58
CA GLU A 132 -8.69 20.62 26.70
C GLU A 132 -8.65 21.35 25.37
N ALA A 133 -8.38 22.67 25.36
CA ALA A 133 -8.21 23.42 24.12
C ALA A 133 -7.02 22.91 23.29
N CYS A 134 -5.87 22.63 23.92
CA CYS A 134 -4.71 22.06 23.22
C CYS A 134 -4.94 20.61 22.73
N ARG A 135 -5.84 19.86 23.38
CA ARG A 135 -6.09 18.45 23.08
C ARG A 135 -6.67 18.29 21.68
N GLU A 136 -7.54 19.18 21.24
CA GLU A 136 -8.15 19.12 19.91
C GLU A 136 -7.06 19.15 18.81
N THR A 137 -6.20 20.17 18.86
CA THR A 137 -5.05 20.30 17.93
C THR A 137 -4.11 19.10 18.01
N TYR A 138 -3.80 18.62 19.22
CA TYR A 138 -2.95 17.44 19.39
C TYR A 138 -3.56 16.17 18.77
N MET A 139 -4.85 15.95 18.97
CA MET A 139 -5.54 14.76 18.43
C MET A 139 -5.61 14.81 16.90
N GLU A 140 -5.73 16.00 16.29
CA GLU A 140 -5.64 16.17 14.85
C GLU A 140 -4.26 15.74 14.31
N PHE A 141 -3.17 16.24 14.90
CA PHE A 141 -1.81 15.81 14.53
C PHE A 141 -1.60 14.31 14.71
N LEU A 142 -2.06 13.75 15.83
CA LEU A 142 -1.94 12.32 16.11
C LEU A 142 -2.70 11.49 15.08
N TRP A 143 -3.90 11.94 14.67
CA TRP A 143 -4.69 11.31 13.64
C TRP A 143 -4.00 11.35 12.27
N GLN A 144 -3.48 12.52 11.86
CA GLN A 144 -2.77 12.67 10.59
C GLN A 144 -1.54 11.75 10.51
N TYR A 145 -0.76 11.67 11.60
CA TYR A 145 0.37 10.76 11.69
C TYR A 145 -0.08 9.30 11.56
N LYS A 146 -1.07 8.87 12.35
CA LYS A 146 -1.57 7.49 12.35
C LYS A 146 -2.13 7.10 10.98
N SER A 147 -2.96 7.95 10.38
CA SER A 147 -3.52 7.73 9.04
C SER A 147 -2.42 7.59 7.97
N SER A 148 -1.37 8.41 8.06
CA SER A 148 -0.23 8.33 7.14
C SER A 148 0.58 7.05 7.34
N ALA A 149 0.81 6.63 8.58
CA ALA A 149 1.48 5.39 8.91
C ALA A 149 0.69 4.15 8.43
N ASP A 150 -0.63 4.14 8.67
CA ASP A 150 -1.52 3.07 8.20
C ASP A 150 -1.52 2.98 6.66
N LYS A 151 -1.57 4.14 5.97
CA LYS A 151 -1.51 4.20 4.50
C LYS A 151 -0.15 3.72 3.96
N MET A 152 0.94 4.03 4.66
CA MET A 152 2.28 3.52 4.32
C MET A 152 2.34 1.99 4.44
N GLN A 153 1.77 1.42 5.51
CA GLN A 153 1.69 -0.03 5.67
C GLN A 153 0.85 -0.69 4.57
N GLN A 154 -0.32 -0.13 4.25
CA GLN A 154 -1.18 -0.62 3.16
C GLN A 154 -0.46 -0.60 1.80
N LEU A 155 0.22 0.51 1.48
CA LEU A 155 0.98 0.63 0.23
C LEU A 155 2.17 -0.34 0.18
N ASN A 156 2.82 -0.61 1.31
CA ASN A 156 3.88 -1.61 1.38
C ASN A 156 3.36 -3.02 1.10
N THR A 157 2.23 -3.40 1.69
CA THR A 157 1.59 -4.69 1.40
C THR A 157 1.18 -4.80 -0.06
N ALA A 158 0.51 -3.77 -0.61
CA ALA A 158 0.11 -3.74 -2.01
C ALA A 158 1.32 -3.80 -2.96
N HIS A 159 2.42 -3.14 -2.62
CA HIS A 159 3.65 -3.19 -3.39
C HIS A 159 4.28 -4.59 -3.37
N GLN A 160 4.33 -5.27 -2.22
CA GLN A 160 4.82 -6.65 -2.13
C GLN A 160 3.95 -7.61 -2.95
N GLU A 161 2.63 -7.47 -2.88
CA GLU A 161 1.71 -8.26 -3.72
C GLU A 161 1.92 -8.02 -5.22
N ALA A 162 2.13 -6.76 -5.60
CA ALA A 162 2.40 -6.39 -6.99
C ALA A 162 3.74 -6.96 -7.47
N LEU A 163 4.79 -6.93 -6.64
CA LEU A 163 6.06 -7.59 -6.92
C LEU A 163 5.91 -9.10 -7.08
N MET A 164 5.18 -9.78 -6.20
CA MET A 164 4.92 -11.23 -6.34
C MET A 164 4.14 -11.54 -7.62
N LYS A 165 3.18 -10.70 -8.02
CA LYS A 165 2.47 -10.85 -9.31
C LYS A 165 3.42 -10.64 -10.50
N LEU A 166 4.30 -9.64 -10.42
CA LEU A 166 5.30 -9.38 -11.44
C LEU A 166 6.26 -10.56 -11.57
N GLU A 167 6.76 -11.09 -10.45
CA GLU A 167 7.64 -12.26 -10.40
C GLU A 167 6.96 -13.49 -11.02
N ARG A 168 5.67 -13.73 -10.71
CA ARG A 168 4.88 -14.79 -11.37
C ARG A 168 4.71 -14.60 -12.88
N LEU A 169 4.62 -13.35 -13.34
CA LEU A 169 4.49 -12.99 -14.76
C LEU A 169 5.84 -12.95 -15.49
N ASP A 170 6.94 -12.78 -14.76
CA ASP A 170 8.30 -12.91 -15.28
C ASP A 170 8.74 -14.38 -15.30
N SER A 171 8.26 -15.17 -14.34
CA SER A 171 8.38 -16.63 -14.31
C SER A 171 7.35 -17.31 -15.21
N VAL A 172 7.11 -16.79 -16.42
CA VAL A 172 6.45 -17.60 -17.46
C VAL A 172 7.24 -18.91 -17.50
N PRO A 173 6.61 -20.06 -17.19
CA PRO A 173 7.33 -21.33 -17.13
C PRO A 173 8.12 -21.48 -18.42
N VAL A 174 9.39 -21.87 -18.32
CA VAL A 174 10.21 -22.19 -19.51
C VAL A 174 9.42 -23.13 -20.44
N GLU A 175 8.62 -24.01 -19.85
CA GLU A 175 7.63 -24.88 -20.48
C GLU A 175 6.64 -24.13 -21.40
N GLU A 176 5.99 -23.03 -20.98
CA GLU A 176 5.04 -22.29 -21.83
C GLU A 176 5.75 -21.52 -22.96
N GLN A 177 6.94 -20.98 -22.67
CA GLN A 177 7.76 -20.31 -23.68
C GLN A 177 8.29 -21.30 -24.73
N GLU A 178 8.65 -22.50 -24.28
CA GLU A 178 9.12 -23.60 -25.10
C GLU A 178 7.97 -24.26 -25.87
N GLU A 179 6.78 -24.40 -25.28
CA GLU A 179 5.55 -24.82 -25.97
C GLU A 179 5.19 -23.85 -27.09
N PHE A 180 5.24 -22.54 -26.84
CA PHE A 180 4.99 -21.54 -27.89
C PHE A 180 6.00 -21.67 -29.03
N LYS A 181 7.28 -21.85 -28.70
CA LYS A 181 8.35 -22.04 -29.67
C LYS A 181 8.12 -23.32 -30.49
N GLN A 182 7.83 -24.44 -29.83
CA GLN A 182 7.51 -25.72 -30.48
C GLN A 182 6.27 -25.62 -31.38
N LEU A 183 5.22 -24.92 -30.95
CA LEU A 183 4.02 -24.68 -31.76
C LEU A 183 4.31 -23.80 -32.97
N SER A 184 5.12 -22.75 -32.80
CA SER A 184 5.53 -21.86 -33.89
C SER A 184 6.39 -22.61 -34.91
N ASP A 185 7.39 -23.36 -34.44
CA ASP A 185 8.29 -24.15 -35.27
C ASP A 185 7.49 -25.23 -36.02
N GLY A 186 6.58 -25.93 -35.33
CA GLY A 186 5.71 -26.94 -35.94
C GLY A 186 4.75 -26.36 -36.99
N ILE A 187 4.22 -25.14 -36.80
CA ILE A 187 3.43 -24.46 -37.84
C ILE A 187 4.29 -24.09 -39.04
N GLN A 188 5.53 -23.64 -38.82
CA GLN A 188 6.45 -23.31 -39.90
C GLN A 188 6.86 -24.55 -40.71
N GLU A 189 7.15 -25.67 -40.03
CA GLU A 189 7.41 -26.96 -40.66
C GLU A 189 6.20 -27.45 -41.45
N LEU A 190 5.00 -27.41 -40.86
CA LEU A 190 3.76 -27.72 -41.56
C LEU A 190 3.55 -26.82 -42.78
N GLN A 191 3.85 -25.52 -42.68
CA GLN A 191 3.73 -24.59 -43.79
C GLN A 191 4.69 -24.94 -44.92
N GLN A 192 5.94 -25.32 -44.59
CA GLN A 192 6.96 -25.70 -45.56
C GLN A 192 6.62 -27.03 -46.24
N SER A 193 6.28 -28.06 -45.47
CA SER A 193 5.83 -29.37 -45.97
C SER A 193 4.58 -29.23 -46.84
N LEU A 194 3.58 -28.48 -46.38
CA LEU A 194 2.35 -28.23 -47.13
C LEU A 194 2.63 -27.54 -48.47
N ASN A 195 3.50 -26.52 -48.48
CA ASN A 195 3.89 -25.85 -49.72
C ASN A 195 4.65 -26.79 -50.68
N GLN A 196 5.56 -27.63 -50.17
CA GLN A 196 6.29 -28.61 -50.96
C GLN A 196 5.35 -29.66 -51.58
N ASP A 197 4.47 -30.26 -50.78
CA ASP A 197 3.49 -31.24 -51.25
C ASP A 197 2.55 -30.65 -52.30
N PHE A 198 2.05 -29.43 -52.05
CA PHE A 198 1.20 -28.74 -53.02
C PHE A 198 1.94 -28.43 -54.32
N HIS A 199 3.21 -28.02 -54.23
CA HIS A 199 4.02 -27.74 -55.41
C HIS A 199 4.25 -29.02 -56.23
N GLN A 200 4.69 -30.09 -55.59
CA GLN A 200 4.94 -31.39 -56.24
C GLN A 200 3.68 -31.94 -56.91
N LYS A 201 2.55 -31.95 -56.20
CA LYS A 201 1.29 -32.47 -56.73
C LYS A 201 0.73 -31.60 -57.87
N THR A 202 0.93 -30.29 -57.82
CA THR A 202 0.54 -29.38 -58.91
C THR A 202 1.34 -29.69 -60.18
N ILE A 203 2.65 -29.92 -60.07
CA ILE A 203 3.51 -30.29 -61.20
C ILE A 203 3.01 -31.58 -61.86
N VAL A 204 2.77 -32.63 -61.06
CA VAL A 204 2.29 -33.94 -61.55
C VAL A 204 0.96 -33.83 -62.28
N LEU A 205 -0.01 -33.12 -61.72
CA LEU A 205 -1.33 -32.93 -62.33
C LEU A 205 -1.26 -32.10 -63.63
N GLN A 206 -0.41 -31.07 -63.65
CA GLN A 206 -0.23 -30.20 -64.82
C GLN A 206 0.50 -30.91 -65.96
N GLU A 207 1.50 -31.73 -65.64
CA GLU A 207 2.22 -32.58 -66.60
C GLU A 207 1.29 -33.65 -67.18
N GLY A 208 0.53 -34.37 -66.33
CA GLY A 208 -0.46 -35.35 -66.79
C GLY A 208 -1.53 -34.73 -67.71
N ASN A 209 -2.05 -33.55 -67.36
CA ASN A 209 -2.99 -32.80 -68.20
C ASN A 209 -2.37 -32.37 -69.53
N SER A 210 -1.11 -31.93 -69.53
CA SER A 210 -0.41 -31.51 -70.74
C SER A 210 -0.13 -32.69 -71.66
N GLN A 211 0.31 -33.82 -71.10
CA GLN A 211 0.55 -35.05 -71.84
C GLN A 211 -0.73 -35.59 -72.48
N LYS A 212 -1.84 -35.66 -71.73
CA LYS A 212 -3.12 -36.12 -72.29
C LYS A 212 -3.66 -35.20 -73.38
N LYS A 213 -3.55 -33.88 -73.24
CA LYS A 213 -3.89 -32.93 -74.33
C LYS A 213 -3.05 -33.17 -75.59
N SER A 214 -1.75 -33.39 -75.43
CA SER A 214 -0.85 -33.69 -76.54
C SER A 214 -1.27 -34.98 -77.25
N ASN A 215 -1.51 -36.06 -76.49
CA ASN A 215 -1.95 -37.35 -77.03
C ASN A 215 -3.29 -37.24 -77.77
N ILE A 216 -4.27 -36.53 -77.21
CA ILE A 216 -5.57 -36.27 -77.88
C ILE A 216 -5.35 -35.50 -79.18
N SER A 217 -4.55 -34.44 -79.16
CA SER A 217 -4.25 -33.64 -80.36
C SER A 217 -3.58 -34.47 -81.46
N GLU A 218 -2.61 -35.31 -81.09
CA GLU A 218 -1.91 -36.17 -82.04
C GLU A 218 -2.83 -37.25 -82.63
N LYS A 219 -3.61 -37.95 -81.79
CA LYS A 219 -4.58 -38.95 -82.24
C LYS A 219 -5.66 -38.33 -83.12
N THR A 220 -6.15 -37.13 -82.77
CA THR A 220 -7.11 -36.37 -83.57
C THR A 220 -6.54 -36.01 -84.94
N LYS A 221 -5.27 -35.58 -85.00
CA LYS A 221 -4.59 -35.31 -86.28
C LYS A 221 -4.51 -36.57 -87.15
N ARG A 222 -4.08 -37.71 -86.58
CA ARG A 222 -4.01 -39.00 -87.29
C ARG A 222 -5.39 -39.48 -87.76
N LEU A 223 -6.42 -39.30 -86.94
CA LEU A 223 -7.81 -39.60 -87.31
C LEU A 223 -8.24 -38.77 -88.52
N ASN A 224 -7.95 -37.47 -88.53
CA ASN A 224 -8.27 -36.58 -89.64
C ASN A 224 -7.50 -36.94 -90.93
N GLU A 225 -6.20 -37.27 -90.82
CA GLU A 225 -5.39 -37.75 -91.95
C GLU A 225 -5.95 -39.06 -92.54
N LEU A 226 -6.39 -39.99 -91.68
CA LEU A 226 -7.01 -41.24 -92.11
C LEU A 226 -8.36 -40.97 -92.80
N LYS A 227 -9.19 -40.06 -92.27
CA LYS A 227 -10.46 -39.64 -92.88
C LYS A 227 -10.25 -39.02 -94.27
N LEU A 228 -9.28 -38.13 -94.42
CA LEU A 228 -8.90 -37.54 -95.72
C LEU A 228 -8.41 -38.60 -96.71
N SER A 229 -7.56 -39.52 -96.25
CA SER A 229 -7.07 -40.64 -97.07
C SER A 229 -8.20 -41.57 -97.52
N VAL A 230 -9.20 -41.80 -96.67
CA VAL A 230 -10.40 -42.59 -97.02
C VAL A 230 -11.19 -41.89 -98.12
N VAL A 231 -11.39 -40.58 -98.04
CA VAL A 231 -12.11 -39.81 -99.07
C VAL A 231 -11.35 -39.87 -100.40
N SER A 232 -10.04 -39.60 -100.39
CA SER A 232 -9.20 -39.67 -101.59
C SER A 232 -9.18 -41.06 -102.23
N LEU A 233 -9.07 -42.12 -101.42
CA LEU A 233 -9.12 -43.50 -101.93
C LEU A 233 -10.49 -43.86 -102.51
N LYS A 234 -11.59 -43.33 -101.96
CA LYS A 234 -12.94 -43.49 -102.52
C LYS A 234 -13.11 -42.75 -103.85
N GLU A 235 -12.54 -41.56 -103.99
CA GLU A 235 -12.55 -40.80 -105.26
C GLU A 235 -11.76 -41.51 -106.36
N ILE A 236 -10.54 -41.98 -106.05
CA ILE A 236 -9.73 -42.79 -106.97
C ILE A 236 -10.46 -44.09 -107.32
N GLN A 237 -11.11 -44.73 -106.35
CA GLN A 237 -11.93 -45.91 -106.57
C GLN A 237 -13.10 -45.65 -107.51
N GLU A 238 -13.85 -44.56 -107.36
CA GLU A 238 -14.97 -44.21 -108.22
C GLU A 238 -14.50 -44.00 -109.67
N SER A 239 -13.34 -43.35 -109.84
CA SER A 239 -12.68 -43.17 -111.15
C SER A 239 -12.15 -44.47 -111.78
N LEU A 240 -11.77 -45.47 -110.96
CA LEU A 240 -11.33 -46.79 -111.42
C LEU A 240 -12.52 -47.71 -111.71
N LYS A 241 -13.66 -47.55 -111.02
CA LYS A 241 -14.92 -48.24 -111.32
C LYS A 241 -15.42 -47.90 -112.72
N THR A 242 -15.23 -46.66 -113.19
CA THR A 242 -15.57 -46.25 -114.55
C THR A 242 -14.63 -46.80 -115.66
N LYS A 243 -13.52 -47.48 -115.31
CA LYS A 243 -12.49 -47.94 -116.26
C LYS A 243 -12.31 -49.47 -116.35
N ILE A 244 -13.06 -50.27 -115.59
CA ILE A 244 -12.91 -51.74 -115.57
C ILE A 244 -14.09 -52.39 -116.31
N VAL A 245 -13.81 -53.00 -117.46
CA VAL A 245 -14.69 -53.90 -118.22
C VAL A 245 -14.19 -55.34 -118.03
N ASP A 246 -15.14 -56.28 -117.88
CA ASP A 246 -15.05 -57.74 -117.75
C ASP A 246 -14.50 -58.37 -116.43
N SER A 247 -15.47 -58.85 -115.61
CA SER A 247 -15.45 -59.81 -114.48
C SER A 247 -14.09 -60.34 -113.96
N PRO A 248 -13.77 -60.14 -112.65
CA PRO A 248 -14.40 -60.92 -111.58
C PRO A 248 -14.92 -60.06 -110.41
N GLU A 249 -16.20 -59.72 -110.45
CA GLU A 249 -16.90 -58.86 -109.47
C GLU A 249 -16.98 -59.45 -108.04
N LYS A 250 -16.98 -60.78 -107.89
CA LYS A 250 -17.15 -61.42 -106.57
C LYS A 250 -15.90 -61.29 -105.67
N LEU A 251 -14.70 -61.43 -106.23
CA LEU A 251 -13.44 -61.27 -105.48
C LEU A 251 -13.16 -59.79 -105.15
N LYS A 252 -13.56 -58.88 -106.06
CA LYS A 252 -13.45 -57.42 -105.91
C LYS A 252 -14.35 -56.91 -104.78
N ASN A 253 -15.64 -57.27 -104.79
CA ASN A 253 -16.58 -56.90 -103.72
C ASN A 253 -16.17 -57.45 -102.35
N TYR A 254 -15.59 -58.66 -102.28
CA TYR A 254 -15.13 -59.23 -101.02
C TYR A 254 -13.90 -58.49 -100.46
N LYS A 255 -12.90 -58.20 -101.31
CA LYS A 255 -11.74 -57.36 -100.91
C LYS A 255 -12.16 -55.93 -100.53
N GLU A 256 -13.15 -55.37 -101.21
CA GLU A 256 -13.72 -54.04 -100.94
C GLU A 256 -14.40 -53.99 -99.57
N LYS A 257 -15.30 -54.94 -99.30
CA LYS A 257 -15.93 -55.07 -97.97
C LYS A 257 -14.90 -55.28 -96.87
N MET A 258 -13.88 -56.10 -97.10
CA MET A 258 -12.81 -56.33 -96.13
C MET A 258 -11.99 -55.06 -95.86
N LYS A 259 -11.60 -54.33 -96.90
CA LYS A 259 -10.84 -53.07 -96.79
C LYS A 259 -11.66 -52.00 -96.06
N ASP A 260 -12.92 -51.82 -96.42
CA ASP A 260 -13.83 -50.88 -95.76
C ASP A 260 -14.07 -51.26 -94.30
N THR A 261 -14.22 -52.55 -94.00
CA THR A 261 -14.43 -53.03 -92.62
C THR A 261 -13.17 -52.79 -91.78
N VAL A 262 -11.98 -53.14 -92.29
CA VAL A 262 -10.71 -52.89 -91.60
C VAL A 262 -10.47 -51.40 -91.36
N GLN A 263 -10.82 -50.55 -92.33
CA GLN A 263 -10.58 -49.12 -92.20
C GLN A 263 -11.60 -48.42 -91.30
N LYS A 264 -12.86 -48.87 -91.31
CA LYS A 264 -13.88 -48.46 -90.33
C LYS A 264 -13.47 -48.89 -88.92
N LEU A 265 -13.01 -50.13 -88.73
CA LEU A 265 -12.51 -50.61 -87.44
C LEU A 265 -11.32 -49.78 -86.94
N LYS A 266 -10.39 -49.38 -87.82
CA LYS A 266 -9.27 -48.49 -87.45
C LYS A 266 -9.73 -47.09 -87.05
N THR A 267 -10.73 -46.55 -87.73
CA THR A 267 -11.30 -45.22 -87.44
C THR A 267 -12.06 -45.24 -86.11
N LEU A 268 -12.92 -46.24 -85.92
CA LEU A 268 -13.67 -46.45 -84.68
C LEU A 268 -12.74 -46.66 -83.48
N ASN A 269 -11.70 -47.50 -83.61
CA ASN A 269 -10.73 -47.70 -82.54
C ASN A 269 -9.95 -46.42 -82.17
N LEU A 270 -9.65 -45.54 -83.14
CA LEU A 270 -9.04 -44.24 -82.84
C LEU A 270 -10.03 -43.28 -82.17
N GLU A 271 -11.30 -43.30 -82.57
CA GLU A 271 -12.38 -42.52 -81.95
C GLU A 271 -12.63 -42.97 -80.50
N ASP A 272 -12.74 -44.27 -80.25
CA ASP A 272 -12.89 -44.86 -78.91
C ASP A 272 -11.69 -44.51 -78.00
N GLN A 273 -10.47 -44.51 -78.54
CA GLN A 273 -9.27 -44.12 -77.81
C GLN A 273 -9.22 -42.61 -77.49
N ILE A 274 -9.73 -41.75 -78.38
CA ILE A 274 -9.83 -40.31 -78.14
C ILE A 274 -10.89 -40.04 -77.07
N GLU A 275 -12.07 -40.65 -77.17
CA GLU A 275 -13.14 -40.52 -76.18
C GLU A 275 -12.68 -40.98 -74.79
N SER A 276 -11.96 -42.10 -74.73
CA SER A 276 -11.34 -42.60 -73.50
C SER A 276 -10.35 -41.59 -72.91
N ASP A 277 -9.39 -41.07 -73.71
CA ASP A 277 -8.41 -40.07 -73.26
C ASP A 277 -9.08 -38.73 -72.86
N GLU A 278 -10.15 -38.32 -73.54
CA GLU A 278 -10.93 -37.12 -73.20
C GLU A 278 -11.66 -37.28 -71.86
N SER A 279 -12.20 -38.48 -71.59
CA SER A 279 -12.84 -38.80 -70.32
C SER A 279 -11.84 -38.76 -69.16
N GLU A 280 -10.62 -39.26 -69.36
CA GLU A 280 -9.53 -39.21 -68.39
C GLU A 280 -9.04 -37.78 -68.16
N LEU A 281 -8.87 -36.99 -69.22
CA LEU A 281 -8.50 -35.57 -69.11
C LEU A 281 -9.54 -34.78 -68.31
N LYS A 282 -10.84 -35.09 -68.48
CA LYS A 282 -11.91 -34.46 -67.71
C LYS A 282 -11.81 -34.81 -66.22
N LYS A 283 -11.51 -36.07 -65.89
CA LYS A 283 -11.28 -36.52 -64.49
C LYS A 283 -10.07 -35.81 -63.86
N LEU A 284 -8.94 -35.76 -64.57
CA LEU A 284 -7.73 -35.06 -64.09
C LEU A 284 -7.97 -33.56 -63.87
N LYS A 285 -8.71 -32.88 -64.75
CA LYS A 285 -9.12 -31.48 -64.54
C LYS A 285 -10.03 -31.29 -63.32
N THR A 286 -10.96 -32.21 -63.08
CA THR A 286 -11.82 -32.13 -61.88
C THR A 286 -11.01 -32.36 -60.60
N GLU A 287 -10.03 -33.26 -60.63
CA GLU A 287 -9.12 -33.51 -59.51
C GLU A 287 -8.18 -32.32 -59.26
N GLU A 288 -7.65 -31.68 -60.30
CA GLU A 288 -6.85 -30.46 -60.18
C GLU A 288 -7.66 -29.33 -59.51
N ASN A 289 -8.91 -29.15 -59.92
CA ASN A 289 -9.78 -28.12 -59.36
C ASN A 289 -10.18 -28.41 -57.90
N SER A 290 -10.48 -29.67 -57.56
CA SER A 290 -10.78 -30.05 -56.18
C SER A 290 -9.55 -29.88 -55.29
N PHE A 291 -8.36 -30.22 -55.79
CA PHE A 291 -7.08 -30.03 -55.11
C PHE A 291 -6.77 -28.56 -54.85
N LYS A 292 -6.98 -27.67 -55.83
CA LYS A 292 -6.83 -26.21 -55.65
C LYS A 292 -7.74 -25.65 -54.56
N ARG A 293 -9.00 -26.11 -54.49
CA ARG A 293 -9.93 -25.71 -53.41
C ARG A 293 -9.43 -26.20 -52.05
N LEU A 294 -8.97 -27.44 -51.97
CA LEU A 294 -8.41 -28.00 -50.74
C LEU A 294 -7.18 -27.20 -50.27
N MET A 295 -6.31 -26.77 -51.20
CA MET A 295 -5.16 -25.91 -50.89
C MET A 295 -5.57 -24.61 -50.21
N ILE A 296 -6.59 -23.92 -50.76
CA ILE A 296 -7.09 -22.66 -50.20
C ILE A 296 -7.58 -22.88 -48.77
N VAL A 297 -8.43 -23.90 -48.55
CA VAL A 297 -8.96 -24.22 -47.22
C VAL A 297 -7.85 -24.54 -46.21
N LYS A 298 -6.81 -25.27 -46.64
CA LYS A 298 -5.67 -25.61 -45.77
C LYS A 298 -4.83 -24.38 -45.43
N LYS A 299 -4.56 -23.49 -46.40
CA LYS A 299 -3.85 -22.22 -46.17
C LYS A 299 -4.62 -21.28 -45.24
N GLU A 300 -5.94 -21.17 -45.39
CA GLU A 300 -6.80 -20.36 -44.51
C GLU A 300 -6.80 -20.88 -43.07
N LYS A 301 -6.88 -22.20 -42.86
CA LYS A 301 -6.79 -22.80 -41.53
C LYS A 301 -5.45 -22.53 -40.86
N LEU A 302 -4.35 -22.61 -41.62
CA LEU A 302 -3.01 -22.31 -41.13
C LEU A 302 -2.89 -20.82 -40.74
N ALA A 303 -3.35 -19.91 -41.60
CA ALA A 303 -3.35 -18.47 -41.31
C ALA A 303 -4.20 -18.13 -40.07
N THR A 304 -5.34 -18.79 -39.89
CA THR A 304 -6.20 -18.62 -38.71
C THR A 304 -5.51 -19.09 -37.43
N ALA A 305 -4.79 -20.22 -37.48
CA ALA A 305 -4.03 -20.73 -36.33
C ALA A 305 -2.89 -19.77 -35.97
N GLN A 306 -2.11 -19.31 -36.95
CA GLN A 306 -1.04 -18.34 -36.74
C GLN A 306 -1.56 -17.03 -36.13
N PHE A 307 -2.69 -16.53 -36.63
CA PHE A 307 -3.31 -15.31 -36.11
C PHE A 307 -3.74 -15.47 -34.64
N LYS A 308 -4.35 -16.60 -34.27
CA LYS A 308 -4.77 -16.85 -32.88
C LYS A 308 -3.59 -16.91 -31.91
N ILE A 309 -2.50 -17.55 -32.31
CA ILE A 309 -1.26 -17.65 -31.51
C ILE A 309 -0.63 -16.27 -31.32
N ASN A 310 -0.46 -15.52 -32.40
CA ASN A 310 0.11 -14.17 -32.34
C ASN A 310 -0.75 -13.23 -31.49
N LYS A 311 -2.08 -13.32 -31.61
CA LYS A 311 -3.01 -12.53 -30.80
C LYS A 311 -2.86 -12.82 -29.31
N LYS A 312 -2.86 -14.10 -28.90
CA LYS A 312 -2.66 -14.47 -27.48
C LYS A 312 -1.32 -13.94 -26.94
N HIS A 313 -0.26 -14.02 -27.73
CA HIS A 313 1.05 -13.51 -27.34
C HIS A 313 1.04 -11.98 -27.13
N GLU A 314 0.41 -11.22 -28.03
CA GLU A 314 0.32 -9.76 -27.88
C GLU A 314 -0.57 -9.37 -26.69
N ASP A 315 -1.69 -10.08 -26.46
CA ASP A 315 -2.57 -9.86 -25.31
C ASP A 315 -1.82 -10.03 -23.98
N VAL A 316 -1.00 -11.10 -23.85
CA VAL A 316 -0.14 -11.33 -22.66
C VAL A 316 0.91 -10.23 -22.51
N LYS A 317 1.56 -9.82 -23.60
CA LYS A 317 2.56 -8.73 -23.59
C LYS A 317 1.95 -7.39 -23.18
N GLN A 318 0.72 -7.12 -23.61
CA GLN A 318 -0.01 -5.91 -23.24
C GLN A 318 -0.46 -5.95 -21.77
N TYR A 319 -0.94 -7.10 -21.29
CA TYR A 319 -1.25 -7.29 -19.87
C TYR A 319 -0.01 -7.07 -18.99
N LYS A 320 1.15 -7.65 -19.36
CA LYS A 320 2.42 -7.46 -18.65
C LYS A 320 2.84 -5.98 -18.58
N ARG A 321 2.74 -5.25 -19.70
CA ARG A 321 2.99 -3.78 -19.73
C ARG A 321 2.10 -3.02 -18.76
N THR A 322 0.81 -3.37 -18.71
CA THR A 322 -0.17 -2.73 -17.82
C THR A 322 0.19 -2.96 -16.34
N VAL A 323 0.55 -4.18 -15.98
CA VAL A 323 0.97 -4.52 -14.61
C VAL A 323 2.25 -3.78 -14.20
N ILE A 324 3.23 -3.66 -15.10
CA ILE A 324 4.45 -2.86 -14.84
C ILE A 324 4.10 -1.39 -14.57
N GLU A 325 3.21 -0.81 -15.37
CA GLU A 325 2.79 0.57 -15.20
C GLU A 325 2.08 0.80 -13.86
N ASP A 326 1.20 -0.14 -13.46
CA ASP A 326 0.53 -0.10 -12.16
C ASP A 326 1.52 -0.25 -10.99
N CYS A 327 2.51 -1.15 -11.11
CA CYS A 327 3.62 -1.26 -10.15
C CYS A 327 4.38 0.06 -9.99
N ASN A 328 4.71 0.73 -11.10
CA ASN A 328 5.40 2.00 -11.10
C ASN A 328 4.57 3.10 -10.41
N LYS A 329 3.26 3.18 -10.71
CA LYS A 329 2.34 4.13 -10.06
C LYS A 329 2.24 3.89 -8.56
N VAL A 330 2.19 2.63 -8.10
CA VAL A 330 2.20 2.29 -6.68
C VAL A 330 3.53 2.68 -6.04
N GLN A 331 4.66 2.43 -6.72
CA GLN A 331 5.98 2.78 -6.24
C GLN A 331 6.18 4.29 -6.08
N GLU A 332 5.71 5.09 -7.04
CA GLU A 332 5.74 6.55 -6.98
C GLU A 332 4.91 7.08 -5.81
N LYS A 333 3.67 6.59 -5.66
CA LYS A 333 2.80 6.93 -4.51
C LYS A 333 3.45 6.56 -3.17
N ARG A 334 4.10 5.39 -3.09
CA ARG A 334 4.85 4.96 -1.91
C ARG A 334 6.02 5.91 -1.61
N GLY A 335 6.78 6.31 -2.64
CA GLY A 335 7.87 7.28 -2.50
C GLY A 335 7.39 8.60 -1.91
N ALA A 336 6.30 9.17 -2.46
CA ALA A 336 5.73 10.42 -1.97
C ALA A 336 5.23 10.32 -0.51
N VAL A 337 4.63 9.18 -0.11
CA VAL A 337 4.22 8.96 1.28
C VAL A 337 5.43 8.81 2.20
N TYR A 338 6.47 8.10 1.76
CA TYR A 338 7.71 7.93 2.52
C TYR A 338 8.40 9.27 2.80
N GLU A 339 8.47 10.16 1.81
CA GLU A 339 8.99 11.51 1.98
C GLU A 339 8.19 12.29 3.03
N ARG A 340 6.85 12.30 2.93
CA ARG A 340 5.98 12.97 3.93
C ARG A 340 6.19 12.45 5.34
N VAL A 341 6.24 11.12 5.51
CA VAL A 341 6.51 10.50 6.83
C VAL A 341 7.88 10.89 7.35
N THR A 342 8.88 10.96 6.47
CA THR A 342 10.25 11.38 6.84
C THR A 342 10.27 12.84 7.29
N THR A 343 9.59 13.75 6.58
CA THR A 343 9.47 15.16 6.98
C THR A 343 8.78 15.31 8.33
N ILE A 344 7.65 14.65 8.54
CA ILE A 344 6.92 14.67 9.81
C ILE A 344 7.81 14.15 10.95
N ASN A 345 8.54 13.05 10.73
CA ASN A 345 9.47 12.52 11.72
C ASN A 345 10.61 13.51 12.05
N GLN A 346 11.15 14.22 11.06
CA GLN A 346 12.16 15.25 11.29
C GLN A 346 11.61 16.42 12.12
N GLU A 347 10.37 16.86 11.85
CA GLU A 347 9.69 17.90 12.63
C GLU A 347 9.45 17.45 14.07
N ILE A 348 8.96 16.22 14.27
CA ILE A 348 8.80 15.63 15.60
C ILE A 348 10.12 15.63 16.37
N GLN A 349 11.24 15.28 15.72
CA GLN A 349 12.55 15.30 16.37
C GLN A 349 13.00 16.72 16.72
N LYS A 350 12.77 17.70 15.85
CA LYS A 350 13.05 19.12 16.16
C LYS A 350 12.24 19.61 17.35
N ILE A 351 10.94 19.30 17.39
CA ILE A 351 10.06 19.67 18.51
C ILE A 351 10.53 18.99 19.81
N LYS A 352 10.86 17.69 19.77
CA LYS A 352 11.41 16.96 20.94
C LYS A 352 12.69 17.59 21.46
N LEU A 353 13.61 17.96 20.57
CA LEU A 353 14.85 18.65 20.95
C LEU A 353 14.55 20.01 21.58
N GLY A 354 13.63 20.79 21.01
CA GLY A 354 13.20 22.07 21.58
C GLY A 354 12.59 21.92 22.97
N ILE A 355 11.74 20.92 23.18
CA ILE A 355 11.17 20.60 24.50
C ILE A 355 12.29 20.26 25.51
N GLN A 356 13.26 19.45 25.11
CA GLN A 356 14.38 19.10 25.98
C GLN A 356 15.23 20.32 26.35
N GLN A 357 15.55 21.18 25.38
CA GLN A 357 16.29 22.41 25.63
C GLN A 357 15.56 23.36 26.59
N LEU A 358 14.25 23.52 26.43
CA LEU A 358 13.41 24.31 27.33
C LEU A 358 13.38 23.72 28.74
N LYS A 359 13.29 22.39 28.86
CA LYS A 359 13.33 21.68 30.15
C LYS A 359 14.66 21.90 30.85
N ASP A 360 15.78 21.75 30.14
CA ASP A 360 17.12 21.97 30.71
C ASP A 360 17.33 23.43 31.10
N ALA A 361 16.80 24.38 30.32
CA ALA A 361 16.85 25.80 30.65
C ALA A 361 16.03 26.12 31.91
N ALA A 362 14.83 25.56 32.03
CA ALA A 362 13.99 25.72 33.21
C ALA A 362 14.65 25.14 34.47
N GLU A 363 15.27 23.97 34.38
CA GLU A 363 15.97 23.36 35.53
C GLU A 363 17.20 24.18 35.94
N ARG A 364 17.98 24.70 34.98
CA ARG A 364 19.10 25.61 35.29
C ARG A 364 18.63 26.87 36.01
N GLU A 365 17.53 27.47 35.57
CA GLU A 365 17.00 28.68 36.19
C GLU A 365 16.44 28.41 37.59
N LYS A 366 15.81 27.24 37.78
CA LYS A 366 15.39 26.75 39.09
C LYS A 366 16.57 26.59 40.05
N LEU A 367 17.66 25.94 39.64
CA LEU A 367 18.86 25.75 40.46
C LEU A 367 19.49 27.09 40.86
N LYS A 368 19.60 28.04 39.92
CA LYS A 368 20.06 29.40 40.23
C LYS A 368 19.17 30.10 41.24
N SER A 369 17.84 30.01 41.06
CA SER A 369 16.90 30.60 42.00
C SER A 369 17.02 29.98 43.40
N GLN A 370 17.28 28.67 43.49
CA GLN A 370 17.51 27.98 44.76
C GLN A 370 18.81 28.44 45.43
N GLU A 371 19.89 28.60 44.66
CA GLU A 371 21.16 29.11 45.17
C GLU A 371 21.02 30.54 45.70
N ILE A 372 20.37 31.43 44.94
CA ILE A 372 20.07 32.80 45.39
C ILE A 372 19.25 32.80 46.68
N PHE A 373 18.20 31.97 46.74
CA PHE A 373 17.37 31.85 47.93
C PHE A 373 18.18 31.40 49.15
N LEU A 374 19.04 30.39 49.00
CA LEU A 374 19.88 29.89 50.08
C LEU A 374 20.86 30.96 50.57
N ASN A 375 21.51 31.67 49.64
CA ASN A 375 22.42 32.77 49.97
C ASN A 375 21.71 33.90 50.73
N LEU A 376 20.51 34.28 50.30
CA LEU A 376 19.69 35.28 51.00
C LEU A 376 19.26 34.80 52.38
N LYS A 377 18.83 33.55 52.50
CA LYS A 377 18.45 32.94 53.78
C LYS A 377 19.61 32.96 54.77
N THR A 378 20.80 32.51 54.36
CA THR A 378 22.00 32.53 55.21
C THR A 378 22.43 33.95 55.57
N ALA A 379 22.32 34.92 54.65
CA ALA A 379 22.60 36.32 54.97
C ALA A 379 21.62 36.88 56.01
N LEU A 380 20.34 36.52 55.91
CA LEU A 380 19.31 36.94 56.86
C LEU A 380 19.52 36.31 58.25
N GLU A 381 19.86 35.01 58.30
CA GLU A 381 20.22 34.31 59.54
C GLU A 381 21.40 35.00 60.23
N LYS A 382 22.49 35.28 59.50
CA LYS A 382 23.64 36.03 60.03
C LYS A 382 23.28 37.43 60.55
N TYR A 383 22.36 38.11 59.87
CA TYR A 383 21.88 39.42 60.31
C TYR A 383 21.10 39.33 61.61
N HIS A 384 20.19 38.34 61.74
CA HIS A 384 19.46 38.09 62.97
C HIS A 384 20.38 37.71 64.14
N ASP A 385 21.34 36.81 63.93
CA ASP A 385 22.35 36.45 64.94
C ASP A 385 23.15 37.69 65.39
N GLY A 386 23.46 38.60 64.46
CA GLY A 386 24.13 39.86 64.76
C GLY A 386 23.30 40.81 65.63
N ILE A 387 21.98 40.90 65.37
CA ILE A 387 21.05 41.67 66.21
C ILE A 387 20.96 41.05 67.60
N GLU A 388 20.82 39.73 67.70
CA GLU A 388 20.69 39.03 68.98
C GLU A 388 21.93 39.26 69.86
N LYS A 389 23.13 39.07 69.31
CA LYS A 389 24.39 39.37 70.02
C LYS A 389 24.50 40.84 70.45
N ALA A 390 24.12 41.78 69.58
CA ALA A 390 24.14 43.20 69.94
C ALA A 390 23.16 43.53 71.08
N ALA A 391 22.01 42.85 71.12
CA ALA A 391 21.06 42.98 72.21
C ALA A 391 21.61 42.38 73.52
N GLU A 392 22.19 41.17 73.47
CA GLU A 392 22.85 40.54 74.62
C GLU A 392 23.98 41.42 75.20
N ASP A 393 24.86 41.94 74.35
CA ASP A 393 25.92 42.87 74.74
C ASP A 393 25.37 44.16 75.38
N SER A 394 24.26 44.66 74.86
CA SER A 394 23.58 45.84 75.43
C SER A 394 22.99 45.55 76.80
N TYR A 395 22.34 44.39 76.99
CA TYR A 395 21.81 43.97 78.29
C TYR A 395 22.94 43.78 79.31
N ALA A 396 24.04 43.12 78.92
CA ALA A 396 25.20 42.94 79.79
C ALA A 396 25.80 44.29 80.25
N LYS A 397 25.91 45.27 79.34
CA LYS A 397 26.35 46.63 79.69
C LYS A 397 25.39 47.36 80.63
N ILE A 398 24.07 47.20 80.42
CA ILE A 398 23.05 47.77 81.31
C ILE A 398 23.16 47.16 82.71
N ASP A 399 23.33 45.84 82.81
CA ASP A 399 23.46 45.13 84.08
C ASP A 399 24.74 45.54 84.83
N GLU A 400 25.87 45.64 84.13
CA GLU A 400 27.14 46.13 84.69
C GLU A 400 26.97 47.55 85.25
N LYS A 401 26.37 48.45 84.47
CA LYS A 401 26.14 49.85 84.87
C LYS A 401 25.14 49.97 86.02
N THR A 402 24.13 49.10 86.05
CA THR A 402 23.14 49.01 87.14
C THR A 402 23.82 48.53 88.43
N ALA A 403 24.70 47.53 88.35
CA ALA A 403 25.48 47.05 89.49
C ALA A 403 26.44 48.13 90.01
N GLU A 404 27.08 48.90 89.13
CA GLU A 404 27.94 50.02 89.50
C GLU A 404 27.15 51.12 90.24
N LEU A 405 25.97 51.48 89.72
CA LEU A 405 25.06 52.44 90.35
C LEU A 405 24.60 51.97 91.73
N LYS A 406 24.19 50.69 91.87
CA LYS A 406 23.83 50.10 93.17
C LYS A 406 24.99 50.20 94.17
N ARG A 407 26.23 49.90 93.76
CA ARG A 407 27.42 50.06 94.62
C ARG A 407 27.64 51.51 95.04
N LYS A 408 27.46 52.48 94.13
CA LYS A 408 27.60 53.91 94.45
C LYS A 408 26.52 54.39 95.42
N MET A 409 25.26 53.96 95.24
CA MET A 409 24.17 54.28 96.16
C MET A 409 24.37 53.72 97.57
N PHE A 410 24.87 52.48 97.68
CA PHE A 410 25.20 51.88 98.98
C PHE A 410 26.30 52.66 99.71
N LYS A 411 27.28 53.24 99.00
CA LYS A 411 28.32 54.10 99.57
C LYS A 411 27.83 55.48 100.02
N MET A 412 26.68 55.94 99.53
CA MET A 412 26.08 57.24 99.90
C MET A 412 25.08 57.13 101.06
N SER A 413 24.72 55.91 101.49
CA SER A 413 23.73 55.65 102.55
C SER A 413 24.36 55.28 103.91
N THR A 414 25.68 55.38 104.00
CA THR A 414 26.49 55.44 105.23
C THR A 414 27.05 56.83 105.37
#